data_AF-A0A378PA52-F1
#
_entry.id   AF-A0A378PA52-F1
#
_cell.length_a   1.000
_cell.length_b   1.000
_cell.length_c   1.000
_cell.angle_alpha   90.00
_cell.angle_beta   90.00
_cell.angle_gamma   90.00
#
_symmetry.space_group_name_H-M   'P 1'
#
loop_
_entity.id
_entity.type
_entity.pdbx_description
1 polymer ?
#
loop_
_entity_poly.entity_id
_entity_poly.type
_entity_poly.pdbx_seq_one_letter_code
_entity_poly.pdbx_strand_id
1 'polypeptide(L)'
;MTLLITVIAAIIATAVWYAHAPQSQMRVGMLAWMYWGAAIMWFVDAIFEYVEDPKGYFNPQPVEMLNDTYLGLSVLALGGIIWIATLLVTDPRGVVAKTMNALIETKLAKNTTSADQTPAAMPQA
;
A
#
# COMPACT_ATOMS: atom_id res chain seq x y z
N MET A 1 -22.86 0.03 -2.58
CA MET A 1 -21.89 -0.88 -3.27
C MET A 1 -20.49 -0.88 -2.65
N THR A 2 -20.08 0.23 -2.04
CA THR A 2 -18.88 0.42 -1.21
C THR A 2 -18.57 -0.72 -0.24
N LEU A 3 -19.58 -1.18 0.51
CA LEU A 3 -19.47 -2.23 1.54
C LEU A 3 -18.84 -3.52 1.03
N LEU A 4 -19.33 -4.04 -0.10
CA LEU A 4 -18.87 -5.32 -0.64
C LEU A 4 -17.38 -5.25 -0.99
N ILE A 5 -16.96 -4.13 -1.58
CA ILE A 5 -15.58 -3.90 -2.02
C ILE A 5 -14.65 -3.82 -0.79
N THR A 6 -15.01 -3.09 0.27
CA THR A 6 -14.20 -3.02 1.50
C THR A 6 -14.16 -4.33 2.27
N VAL A 7 -15.26 -5.09 2.31
CA VAL A 7 -15.27 -6.38 3.02
C VAL A 7 -14.35 -7.38 2.33
N ILE A 8 -14.38 -7.46 0.99
CA ILE A 8 -13.45 -8.29 0.22
C ILE A 8 -12.00 -7.84 0.48
N ALA A 9 -11.74 -6.53 0.45
CA ALA A 9 -10.42 -5.97 0.75
C ALA A 9 -9.94 -6.31 2.17
N ALA A 10 -10.83 -6.21 3.17
CA ALA A 10 -10.54 -6.53 4.56
C ALA A 10 -10.23 -8.03 4.74
N ILE A 11 -10.99 -8.91 4.07
CA ILE A 11 -10.76 -10.36 4.08
C ILE A 11 -9.40 -10.68 3.46
N ILE A 12 -9.07 -10.12 2.29
CA ILE A 12 -7.78 -10.34 1.64
C ILE A 12 -6.63 -9.83 2.52
N ALA A 13 -6.74 -8.62 3.08
CA ALA A 13 -5.74 -8.05 3.97
C ALA A 13 -5.54 -8.93 5.23
N THR A 14 -6.63 -9.47 5.79
CA THR A 14 -6.59 -10.37 6.95
C THR A 14 -5.96 -11.72 6.59
N ALA A 15 -6.29 -12.29 5.42
CA ALA A 15 -5.71 -13.55 4.94
C ALA A 15 -4.21 -13.41 4.67
N VAL A 16 -3.78 -12.33 4.03
CA VAL A 16 -2.36 -12.02 3.78
C VAL A 16 -1.61 -11.82 5.10
N TRP A 17 -2.23 -11.12 6.07
CA TRP A 17 -1.67 -10.96 7.41
C TRP A 17 -1.52 -12.31 8.13
N TYR A 18 -2.55 -13.15 8.10
CA TYR A 18 -2.57 -14.46 8.77
C TYR A 18 -1.55 -15.43 8.18
N ALA A 19 -1.39 -15.45 6.85
CA ALA A 19 -0.41 -16.30 6.15
C ALA A 19 1.06 -15.94 6.49
N HIS A 20 1.33 -14.72 6.95
CA HIS A 20 2.68 -14.24 7.27
C HIS A 20 2.92 -14.06 8.78
N ALA A 21 1.96 -14.41 9.65
CA ALA A 21 2.14 -14.43 11.09
C ALA A 21 2.98 -15.67 11.50
N PRO A 22 4.01 -15.53 12.37
CA PRO A 22 4.26 -14.44 13.33
C PRO A 22 5.33 -13.43 12.91
N GLN A 23 5.95 -13.57 11.73
CA GLN A 23 7.01 -12.67 11.24
C GLN A 23 6.47 -11.53 10.36
N SER A 24 5.21 -11.12 10.51
CA SER A 24 4.57 -10.15 9.61
C SER A 24 5.10 -8.73 9.84
N GLN A 25 6.34 -8.48 9.43
CA GLN A 25 7.00 -7.19 9.49
C GLN A 25 6.38 -6.17 8.51
N MET A 26 5.53 -6.65 7.59
CA MET A 26 4.89 -5.83 6.57
C MET A 26 3.68 -5.00 7.05
N ARG A 27 3.44 -4.91 8.37
CA ARG A 27 2.38 -4.08 8.98
C ARG A 27 0.98 -4.23 8.33
N VAL A 28 0.69 -5.40 7.76
CA VAL A 28 -0.57 -5.68 7.05
C VAL A 28 -1.76 -5.64 8.00
N GLY A 29 -1.55 -5.90 9.30
CA GLY A 29 -2.58 -5.74 10.33
C GLY A 29 -3.16 -4.33 10.40
N MET A 30 -2.36 -3.27 10.20
CA MET A 30 -2.87 -1.89 10.16
C MET A 30 -3.80 -1.68 8.97
N LEU A 31 -3.45 -2.23 7.80
CA LEU A 31 -4.27 -2.16 6.60
C LEU A 31 -5.59 -2.93 6.76
N ALA A 32 -5.54 -4.10 7.40
CA ALA A 32 -6.74 -4.87 7.74
C ALA A 32 -7.67 -4.07 8.67
N TRP A 33 -7.15 -3.44 9.72
CA TRP A 33 -7.96 -2.61 10.63
C TRP A 33 -8.58 -1.39 9.94
N MET A 34 -7.87 -0.75 9.00
CA MET A 34 -8.43 0.36 8.22
C MET A 34 -9.61 -0.09 7.34
N TYR A 35 -9.49 -1.22 6.64
CA TYR A 35 -10.58 -1.72 5.80
C TYR A 35 -11.74 -2.30 6.62
N TRP A 36 -11.48 -2.92 7.77
CA TRP A 36 -12.53 -3.34 8.70
C TRP A 36 -13.29 -2.15 9.28
N GLY A 37 -12.60 -1.06 9.63
CA GLY A 37 -13.23 0.18 10.10
C GLY A 37 -14.16 0.79 9.05
N ALA A 38 -13.71 0.89 7.80
CA ALA A 38 -14.53 1.36 6.68
C ALA A 38 -15.72 0.43 6.40
N ALA A 39 -15.51 -0.89 6.47
CA ALA A 39 -16.57 -1.88 6.29
C ALA A 39 -17.66 -1.76 7.36
N ILE A 40 -17.30 -1.52 8.63
CA ILE A 40 -18.28 -1.34 9.71
C ILE A 40 -19.08 -0.05 9.51
N MET A 41 -18.43 1.06 9.12
CA MET A 41 -19.11 2.32 8.81
C MET A 41 -20.18 2.11 7.74
N TRP A 42 -19.80 1.54 6.60
CA TRP A 42 -20.74 1.31 5.50
C TRP A 42 -21.77 0.21 5.80
N PHE A 43 -21.48 -0.70 6.72
CA PHE A 43 -22.47 -1.68 7.19
C PHE A 43 -23.57 -1.02 8.00
N VAL A 44 -23.22 -0.06 8.85
CA VAL A 44 -24.21 0.73 9.58
C VAL A 44 -25.05 1.57 8.62
N ASP A 45 -24.42 2.24 7.65
CA ASP A 45 -25.12 3.02 6.62
C ASP A 45 -26.11 2.14 5.83
N ALA A 46 -25.68 0.94 5.43
CA ALA A 46 -26.53 -0.02 4.71
C ALA A 46 -27.74 -0.51 5.54
N ILE A 47 -27.59 -0.65 6.87
CA ILE A 47 -28.71 -1.01 7.76
C ILE A 47 -29.74 0.12 7.78
N PHE A 48 -29.31 1.38 7.94
CA PHE A 48 -30.23 2.52 7.98
C PHE A 48 -30.94 2.71 6.65
N GLU A 49 -30.23 2.65 5.53
CA GLU A 49 -30.81 2.73 4.19
C GLU A 49 -31.82 1.60 3.93
N TYR A 50 -31.51 0.38 4.36
CA TYR A 50 -32.45 -0.75 4.25
C TYR A 50 -33.72 -0.57 5.09
N VAL A 51 -33.63 0.05 6.27
CA VAL A 51 -34.79 0.31 7.13
C VAL A 51 -35.67 1.41 6.55
N GLU A 52 -35.08 2.43 5.93
CA GLU A 52 -35.81 3.56 5.34
C GLU A 52 -36.44 3.23 3.99
N ASP A 53 -35.72 2.58 3.08
CA ASP A 53 -36.24 2.15 1.78
C ASP A 53 -35.75 0.74 1.40
N PRO A 54 -36.44 -0.31 1.89
CA PRO A 54 -36.09 -1.69 1.58
C PRO A 54 -36.19 -2.01 0.08
N LYS A 55 -37.02 -1.28 -0.67
CA LYS A 55 -37.26 -1.55 -2.10
C LYS A 55 -36.25 -0.83 -2.97
N GLY A 56 -35.91 0.41 -2.61
CA GLY A 56 -34.85 1.19 -3.26
C GLY A 56 -33.46 0.59 -3.04
N TYR A 57 -33.21 0.03 -1.84
CA TYR A 57 -31.93 -0.61 -1.52
C TYR A 57 -31.55 -1.75 -2.47
N PHE A 58 -32.53 -2.55 -2.92
CA PHE A 58 -32.30 -3.64 -3.89
C PHE A 58 -32.45 -3.23 -5.36
N ASN A 59 -32.98 -2.04 -5.63
CA ASN A 59 -33.11 -1.50 -6.99
C ASN A 59 -32.48 -0.11 -7.12
N PRO A 60 -31.18 0.04 -6.79
CA PRO A 60 -30.50 1.32 -6.88
C PRO A 60 -30.36 1.76 -8.33
N GLN A 61 -30.36 3.08 -8.55
CA GLN A 61 -30.10 3.62 -9.88
C GLN A 61 -28.65 3.32 -10.31
N PRO A 62 -28.39 2.97 -11.59
CA PRO A 62 -27.05 2.63 -12.06
C PRO A 62 -25.99 3.72 -11.82
N VAL A 63 -26.38 5.00 -11.84
CA VAL A 63 -25.48 6.12 -11.59
C VAL A 63 -25.01 6.20 -10.14
N GLU A 64 -25.91 5.95 -9.18
CA GLU A 64 -25.62 5.93 -7.76
C GLU A 64 -24.72 4.73 -7.41
N MET A 65 -25.00 3.56 -8.00
CA MET A 65 -24.13 2.38 -7.87
C MET A 65 -22.71 2.64 -8.37
N LEU A 66 -22.55 3.39 -9.46
CA LEU A 66 -21.25 3.70 -10.03
C LEU A 66 -20.48 4.69 -9.15
N ASN A 67 -21.16 5.70 -8.62
CA ASN A 67 -20.57 6.66 -7.69
C ASN A 67 -20.07 5.97 -6.40
N ASP A 68 -20.90 5.12 -5.81
CA ASP A 68 -20.53 4.27 -4.68
C ASP A 68 -19.31 3.38 -4.98
N THR A 69 -19.30 2.77 -6.17
CA THR A 69 -18.19 1.91 -6.58
C THR A 69 -16.89 2.72 -6.68
N TYR A 70 -16.95 3.92 -7.26
CA TYR A 70 -15.81 4.82 -7.35
C TYR A 70 -15.31 5.25 -5.97
N LEU A 71 -16.22 5.57 -5.04
CA LEU A 71 -15.89 5.89 -3.67
C LEU A 71 -15.19 4.71 -2.97
N GLY A 72 -15.75 3.50 -3.11
CA GLY A 72 -15.19 2.26 -2.57
C GLY A 72 -13.76 1.99 -3.06
N LEU A 73 -13.53 2.12 -4.37
CA LEU A 73 -12.21 1.98 -4.99
C LEU A 73 -11.23 3.07 -4.54
N SER A 74 -11.70 4.30 -4.35
CA SER A 74 -10.88 5.42 -3.89
C SER A 74 -10.36 5.19 -2.48
N VAL A 75 -11.22 4.74 -1.55
CA VAL A 75 -10.81 4.40 -0.17
C VAL A 75 -9.80 3.25 -0.15
N LEU A 76 -9.99 2.25 -1.01
CA LEU A 76 -9.04 1.15 -1.23
C LEU A 76 -7.67 1.66 -1.70
N ALA A 77 -7.65 2.54 -2.70
CA ALA A 77 -6.42 3.13 -3.21
C ALA A 77 -5.69 3.94 -2.12
N LEU A 78 -6.43 4.78 -1.38
CA LEU A 78 -5.87 5.60 -0.31
C LEU A 78 -5.32 4.76 0.86
N GLY A 79 -6.07 3.74 1.31
CA GLY A 79 -5.60 2.80 2.33
C GLY A 79 -4.32 2.07 1.90
N GLY A 80 -4.28 1.64 0.64
CA GLY A 80 -3.08 1.05 0.02
C GLY A 80 -1.89 2.01 -0.02
N ILE A 81 -2.10 3.27 -0.40
CA ILE A 81 -1.04 4.30 -0.43
C ILE A 81 -0.48 4.54 0.97
N ILE A 82 -1.34 4.70 1.98
CA ILE A 82 -0.91 4.89 3.38
C ILE A 82 -0.08 3.71 3.86
N TRP A 83 -0.50 2.48 3.52
CA TRP A 83 0.24 1.28 3.87
C TRP A 83 1.60 1.20 3.15
N ILE A 84 1.66 1.50 1.86
CA ILE A 84 2.92 1.57 1.09
C ILE A 84 3.86 2.61 1.72
N ALA A 85 3.36 3.81 2.01
CA ALA A 85 4.16 4.86 2.65
C ALA A 85 4.71 4.38 4.01
N THR A 86 3.88 3.72 4.82
CA THR A 86 4.30 3.16 6.11
C THR A 86 5.36 2.07 5.95
N LEU A 87 5.24 1.21 4.93
CA LEU A 87 6.24 0.19 4.60
C LEU A 87 7.58 0.81 4.19
N LEU A 88 7.57 1.84 3.36
CA LEU A 88 8.79 2.53 2.93
C LEU A 88 9.50 3.20 4.10
N VAL A 89 8.75 3.83 5.03
CA VAL A 89 9.33 4.50 6.20
C VAL A 89 9.86 3.51 7.23
N THR A 90 9.12 2.43 7.48
CA THR A 90 9.54 1.43 8.48
C THR A 90 10.68 0.55 7.96
N ASP A 91 10.89 0.48 6.64
CA ASP A 91 11.79 -0.42 5.91
C ASP A 91 12.09 -1.75 6.63
N PRO A 92 11.07 -2.56 6.92
CA PRO A 92 11.22 -3.76 7.74
C PRO A 92 12.18 -4.81 7.16
N ARG A 93 12.46 -4.74 5.86
CA ARG A 93 13.37 -5.67 5.16
C ARG A 93 14.73 -5.05 4.84
N GLY A 94 14.94 -3.78 5.20
CA GLY A 94 16.16 -3.02 4.90
C GLY A 94 16.43 -2.92 3.40
N VAL A 95 15.41 -3.03 2.55
CA VAL A 95 15.59 -3.10 1.09
C VAL A 95 16.06 -1.75 0.57
N VAL A 96 15.49 -0.65 1.09
CA VAL A 96 15.89 0.71 0.70
C VAL A 96 17.32 0.99 1.15
N ALA A 97 17.65 0.60 2.38
CA ALA A 97 19.01 0.72 2.90
C ALA A 97 20.04 -0.11 2.10
N LYS A 98 19.71 -1.36 1.76
CA LYS A 98 20.57 -2.24 0.95
C LYS A 98 20.78 -1.70 -0.45
N THR A 99 19.73 -1.21 -1.10
CA THR A 99 19.84 -0.63 -2.44
C THR A 99 20.67 0.66 -2.44
N MET A 100 20.52 1.53 -1.43
CA MET A 100 21.38 2.71 -1.29
C MET A 100 22.85 2.35 -1.07
N ASN A 101 23.15 1.42 -0.17
CA ASN A 101 24.54 1.00 0.08
C ASN A 101 25.18 0.39 -1.16
N ALA A 102 24.46 -0.47 -1.88
CA ALA A 102 24.94 -1.03 -3.14
C ALA A 102 25.22 0.05 -4.21
N LEU A 103 24.37 1.07 -4.31
CA LEU A 103 24.59 2.20 -5.23
C LEU A 103 25.80 3.04 -4.83
N ILE A 104 26.03 3.23 -3.53
CA ILE A 104 27.20 3.95 -3.00
C ILE A 104 28.47 3.17 -3.31
N GLU A 105 28.50 1.86 -3.05
CA GLU A 105 29.64 0.98 -3.37
C GLU A 105 29.93 0.98 -4.87
N THR A 106 28.89 0.91 -5.71
CA THR A 106 29.05 0.97 -7.18
C THR A 106 29.61 2.32 -7.64
N LYS A 107 29.17 3.43 -7.03
CA LYS A 107 29.69 4.77 -7.33
C LYS A 107 31.14 4.94 -6.85
N LEU A 108 31.48 4.40 -5.67
CA LEU A 108 32.85 4.38 -5.14
C LEU A 108 33.79 3.58 -6.04
N ALA A 109 33.41 2.35 -6.41
CA ALA A 109 34.21 1.50 -7.29
C ALA A 109 34.50 2.20 -8.63
N LYS A 110 33.48 2.81 -9.25
CA LYS A 110 33.64 3.55 -10.50
C LYS A 110 34.55 4.78 -10.35
N ASN A 111 34.49 5.48 -9.21
CA ASN A 111 35.31 6.66 -8.96
C ASN A 111 36.79 6.30 -8.70
N THR A 112 37.05 5.21 -7.99
CA THR A 112 38.43 4.72 -7.74
C THR A 112 39.09 4.23 -9.04
N THR A 113 38.35 3.52 -9.89
CA THR A 113 38.85 3.11 -11.23
C THR A 113 39.09 4.30 -12.15
N SER A 114 38.32 5.38 -12.02
CA SER A 114 38.54 6.62 -12.79
C SER A 114 39.73 7.44 -12.28
N ALA A 115 40.05 7.40 -10.99
CA ALA A 115 41.18 8.12 -10.41
C ALA A 115 42.53 7.47 -10.76
N ASP A 116 42.59 6.14 -10.81
CA ASP A 116 43.79 5.36 -11.14
C ASP A 116 44.16 5.44 -12.65
N GLN A 117 43.25 5.93 -13.49
CA GLN A 117 43.50 6.21 -14.90
C GLN A 117 44.03 7.63 -15.16
N THR A 118 44.35 8.42 -14.12
CA THR A 118 45.09 9.68 -14.32
C THR A 118 46.52 9.30 -14.71
N PRO A 119 46.97 9.54 -15.95
CA PRO A 119 48.31 9.13 -16.36
C PRO A 119 49.31 9.82 -15.44
N ALA A 120 50.16 9.02 -14.79
CA ALA A 120 51.30 9.50 -14.03
C ALA A 120 52.01 10.55 -14.89
N ALA A 121 51.94 11.81 -14.49
CA ALA A 121 52.59 12.89 -15.19
C ALA A 121 54.06 12.51 -15.32
N MET A 122 54.51 12.24 -16.56
CA MET A 122 55.90 11.93 -16.83
C MET A 122 56.75 13.07 -16.27
N PRO A 123 57.80 12.77 -15.47
CA PRO A 123 58.72 13.80 -15.03
C PRO A 123 59.34 14.44 -16.27
N GLN A 124 59.08 15.73 -16.47
CA GLN A 124 59.69 16.51 -17.54
C GLN A 124 61.21 16.52 -17.28
N ALA A 125 61.94 15.89 -18.19
CA ALA A 125 63.41 15.91 -18.27
C ALA A 125 63.86 17.08 -19.14
#